data_AF-A0A7S3HTF3-F1
#
_entry.id   AF-A0A7S3HTF3-F1
#
_cell.length_a   1.000
_cell.length_b   1.000
_cell.length_c   1.000
_cell.angle_alpha   90.00
_cell.angle_beta   90.00
_cell.angle_gamma   90.00
#
_symmetry.space_group_name_H-M   'P 1'
#
loop_
_entity.id
_entity.type
_entity.pdbx_description
1 polymer ?
#
loop_
_entity_poly.entity_id
_entity_poly.type
_entity_poly.pdbx_seq_one_letter_code
_entity_poly.pdbx_strand_id
1 'polypeptide(L)'
;KSLTLSGACAYKRAMNGLTYDLAGTTADGWPFYKAKGVDEYIYHDADCDGAGANALSLWVLDDSKPNTTATTDLDGDGRCNYNARLDSTPGQIFPTSATWRMYCGEAAGWVSVDLTLKQASDKVPVAGSTVVSSTTRGGIAASVVALSLAIMRTLLA
;
A
#
# COMPACT_ATOMS: atom_id res chain seq x y z
N LYS A 1 4.19 0.86 -3.56
CA LYS A 1 4.37 1.08 -2.10
C LYS A 1 4.87 -0.23 -1.51
N SER A 2 5.92 -0.16 -0.69
CA SER A 2 6.53 -1.34 -0.08
C SER A 2 6.66 -1.14 1.43
N LEU A 3 6.57 -2.23 2.19
CA LEU A 3 6.62 -2.25 3.64
C LEU A 3 7.77 -3.17 4.08
N THR A 4 8.57 -2.76 5.05
CA THR A 4 9.61 -3.63 5.64
C THR A 4 9.19 -4.04 7.05
N LEU A 5 9.10 -5.35 7.29
CA LEU A 5 8.71 -5.90 8.59
C LEU A 5 9.88 -5.94 9.56
N SER A 6 9.62 -5.64 10.83
CA SER A 6 10.54 -5.82 11.95
C SER A 6 9.75 -6.10 13.24
N GLY A 7 10.43 -6.65 14.26
CA GLY A 7 9.84 -6.94 15.57
C GLY A 7 9.36 -8.38 15.75
N ALA A 8 9.52 -9.25 14.74
CA ALA A 8 9.18 -10.66 14.85
C ALA A 8 10.06 -11.34 15.90
N CYS A 9 9.47 -12.27 16.66
CA CYS A 9 10.18 -13.02 17.69
C CYS A 9 11.31 -13.89 17.12
N ALA A 10 12.20 -14.36 18.00
CA ALA A 10 13.39 -15.13 17.61
C ALA A 10 13.08 -16.38 16.78
N TYR A 11 11.96 -17.06 17.06
CA TYR A 11 11.48 -18.21 16.28
C TYR A 11 11.14 -17.83 14.83
N LYS A 12 10.52 -16.67 14.64
CA LYS A 12 10.15 -16.10 13.33
C LYS A 12 11.17 -15.06 12.83
N ARG A 13 12.44 -15.13 13.26
CA ARG A 13 13.45 -14.11 12.94
C ARG A 13 13.64 -13.86 11.43
N ALA A 14 13.39 -14.87 10.60
CA ALA A 14 13.51 -14.77 9.15
C ALA A 14 12.50 -13.79 8.52
N MET A 15 11.42 -13.48 9.24
CA MET A 15 10.43 -12.48 8.80
C MET A 15 10.95 -11.05 8.98
N ASN A 16 11.91 -10.82 9.89
CA ASN A 16 12.52 -9.51 10.07
C ASN A 16 13.33 -9.12 8.83
N GLY A 17 13.07 -7.93 8.30
CA GLY A 17 13.69 -7.41 7.08
C GLY A 17 12.99 -7.82 5.79
N LEU A 18 11.97 -8.69 5.85
CA LEU A 18 11.16 -8.99 4.66
C LEU A 18 10.50 -7.71 4.16
N THR A 19 10.60 -7.51 2.85
CA THR A 19 9.94 -6.40 2.15
C THR A 19 8.70 -6.91 1.44
N TYR A 20 7.56 -6.32 1.77
CA TYR A 20 6.25 -6.64 1.21
C TYR A 20 5.84 -5.56 0.21
N ASP A 21 5.57 -5.93 -1.03
CA ASP A 21 5.02 -5.03 -2.04
C ASP A 21 3.50 -5.13 -2.07
N LEU A 22 2.81 -4.00 -2.31
CA LEU A 22 1.37 -4.02 -2.59
C LEU A 22 1.13 -4.87 -3.84
N ALA A 23 0.35 -5.94 -3.69
CA ALA A 23 0.13 -6.93 -4.73
C ALA A 23 -1.27 -6.86 -5.36
N GLY A 24 -2.24 -6.26 -4.67
CA GLY A 24 -3.59 -6.04 -5.21
C GLY A 24 -4.59 -5.72 -4.11
N THR A 25 -5.86 -6.00 -4.39
CA THR A 25 -6.97 -5.87 -3.45
C THR A 25 -7.80 -7.15 -3.39
N THR A 26 -8.39 -7.43 -2.22
CA THR A 26 -9.37 -8.50 -2.00
C THR A 26 -10.77 -8.08 -2.48
N ALA A 27 -11.74 -9.00 -2.46
CA ALA A 27 -13.09 -8.76 -2.99
C ALA A 27 -13.83 -7.64 -2.25
N ASP A 28 -13.54 -7.47 -0.97
CA ASP A 28 -14.04 -6.41 -0.08
C ASP A 28 -13.22 -5.11 -0.16
N GLY A 29 -12.21 -5.06 -1.04
CA GLY A 29 -11.47 -3.85 -1.38
C GLY A 29 -10.25 -3.55 -0.50
N TRP A 30 -9.93 -4.40 0.47
CA TRP A 30 -8.71 -4.22 1.28
C TRP A 30 -7.46 -4.52 0.46
N PRO A 31 -6.35 -3.77 0.68
CA PRO A 31 -5.08 -4.09 0.06
C PRO A 31 -4.53 -5.40 0.63
N PHE A 32 -3.87 -6.18 -0.21
CA PHE A 32 -2.98 -7.24 0.25
C PHE A 32 -1.56 -7.03 -0.27
N TYR A 33 -0.60 -7.48 0.53
CA TYR A 33 0.82 -7.34 0.25
C TYR A 33 1.48 -8.71 0.17
N LYS A 34 2.55 -8.78 -0.62
CA LYS A 34 3.33 -10.01 -0.85
C LYS A 34 4.80 -9.75 -0.54
N ALA A 35 5.39 -10.56 0.34
CA ALA A 35 6.82 -10.54 0.58
C ALA A 35 7.61 -10.88 -0.70
N LYS A 36 8.74 -10.18 -0.89
CA LYS A 36 9.67 -10.45 -2.00
C LYS A 36 10.39 -11.78 -1.77
N GLY A 37 10.27 -12.67 -2.75
CA GLY A 37 11.06 -13.90 -2.82
C GLY A 37 10.64 -15.03 -1.88
N VAL A 38 9.59 -14.86 -1.08
CA VAL A 38 9.05 -15.90 -0.19
C VAL A 38 7.52 -15.90 -0.19
N ASP A 39 6.93 -17.06 0.09
CA ASP A 39 5.50 -17.24 0.32
C ASP A 39 5.09 -16.74 1.70
N GLU A 40 4.95 -15.40 1.77
CA GLU A 40 4.43 -14.69 2.92
C GLU A 40 3.60 -13.48 2.44
N TYR A 41 2.47 -13.25 3.08
CA TYR A 41 1.43 -12.32 2.68
C TYR A 41 0.94 -11.52 3.89
N ILE A 42 0.43 -10.32 3.61
CA ILE A 42 -0.31 -9.53 4.60
C ILE A 42 -1.65 -9.17 3.99
N TYR A 43 -2.75 -9.51 4.66
CA TYR A 43 -4.09 -9.19 4.21
C TYR A 43 -5.06 -9.02 5.39
N HIS A 44 -6.22 -8.47 5.08
CA HIS A 44 -7.35 -8.40 6.00
C HIS A 44 -8.32 -9.52 5.66
N ASP A 45 -8.71 -10.31 6.65
CA ASP A 45 -9.79 -11.29 6.54
C ASP A 45 -10.90 -10.90 7.52
N ALA A 46 -12.10 -10.67 7.00
CA ALA A 46 -13.23 -10.27 7.80
C ALA A 46 -13.82 -11.42 8.63
N ASP A 47 -13.54 -12.66 8.24
CA ASP A 47 -14.05 -13.89 8.84
C ASP A 47 -13.11 -15.06 8.50
N CYS A 48 -12.05 -15.22 9.29
CA CYS A 48 -10.93 -16.10 8.96
C CYS A 48 -11.26 -17.59 8.84
N ASP A 49 -12.35 -18.09 9.42
CA ASP A 49 -12.76 -19.49 9.28
C ASP A 49 -14.06 -19.66 8.47
N GLY A 50 -14.64 -18.55 7.99
CA GLY A 50 -15.89 -18.55 7.23
C GLY A 50 -17.11 -19.01 8.04
N ALA A 51 -17.04 -19.06 9.38
CA ALA A 51 -18.13 -19.53 10.23
C ALA A 51 -19.28 -18.50 10.36
N GLY A 52 -19.06 -17.25 9.94
CA GLY A 52 -20.06 -16.20 9.91
C GLY A 52 -20.35 -15.60 11.29
N ALA A 53 -21.28 -16.18 12.05
CA ALA A 53 -21.69 -15.59 13.33
C ALA A 53 -20.52 -15.61 14.32
N ASN A 54 -20.10 -14.42 14.79
CA ASN A 54 -18.88 -14.18 15.59
C ASN A 54 -17.56 -14.17 14.78
N ALA A 55 -17.63 -13.87 13.48
CA ALA A 55 -16.49 -13.64 12.62
C ALA A 55 -15.42 -12.77 13.29
N LEU A 56 -14.18 -13.25 13.26
CA LEU A 56 -13.01 -12.49 13.70
C LEU A 56 -12.45 -11.73 12.50
N SER A 57 -12.62 -10.42 12.52
CA SER A 57 -12.02 -9.52 11.55
C SER A 57 -10.57 -9.25 11.93
N LEU A 58 -9.63 -9.72 11.12
CA LEU A 58 -8.21 -9.77 11.44
C LEU A 58 -7.36 -9.20 10.30
N TRP A 59 -6.31 -8.48 10.67
CA TRP A 59 -5.12 -8.40 9.83
C TRP A 59 -4.24 -9.61 10.12
N VAL A 60 -3.75 -10.29 9.09
CA VAL A 60 -2.96 -11.51 9.23
C VAL A 60 -1.62 -11.42 8.48
N LEU A 61 -0.63 -12.13 9.00
CA LEU A 61 0.61 -12.50 8.34
C LEU A 61 0.54 -14.01 8.09
N ASP A 62 0.59 -14.42 6.83
CA ASP A 62 0.30 -15.81 6.43
C ASP A 62 1.24 -16.28 5.31
N ASP A 63 1.53 -17.57 5.25
CA ASP A 63 2.23 -18.18 4.11
C ASP A 63 1.28 -18.59 2.97
N SER A 64 -0.03 -18.53 3.21
CA SER A 64 -1.09 -18.76 2.23
C SER A 64 -1.48 -17.48 1.50
N LYS A 65 -1.64 -17.58 0.17
CA LYS A 65 -2.07 -16.45 -0.66
C LYS A 65 -3.57 -16.20 -0.46
N PRO A 66 -4.01 -14.94 -0.22
CA PRO A 66 -5.43 -14.66 -0.12
C PRO A 66 -6.15 -14.86 -1.46
N ASN A 67 -7.33 -15.46 -1.41
CA ASN A 67 -8.28 -15.56 -2.50
C ASN A 67 -8.95 -14.20 -2.71
N THR A 68 -8.58 -13.53 -3.80
CA THR A 68 -9.06 -12.17 -4.10
C THR A 68 -10.51 -12.11 -4.56
N THR A 69 -11.20 -13.25 -4.65
CA THR A 69 -12.63 -13.35 -5.01
C THR A 69 -13.51 -13.81 -3.86
N ALA A 70 -12.91 -14.33 -2.78
CA ALA A 70 -13.63 -14.66 -1.55
C ALA A 70 -13.80 -13.40 -0.69
N THR A 71 -14.83 -13.40 0.16
CA THR A 71 -15.13 -12.34 1.12
C THR A 71 -14.87 -12.76 2.57
N THR A 72 -14.59 -14.04 2.80
CA THR A 72 -14.36 -14.72 4.09
C THR A 72 -13.47 -15.93 3.82
N ASP A 73 -12.76 -16.46 4.82
CA ASP A 73 -11.88 -17.64 4.70
C ASP A 73 -10.95 -17.49 3.48
N LEU A 74 -10.16 -16.41 3.50
CA LEU A 74 -9.43 -15.96 2.31
C LEU A 74 -8.32 -16.94 1.91
N ASP A 75 -7.79 -17.75 2.83
CA ASP A 75 -6.85 -18.82 2.51
C ASP A 75 -7.54 -20.17 2.20
N GLY A 76 -8.80 -20.34 2.61
CA GLY A 76 -9.67 -21.45 2.22
C GLY A 76 -9.42 -22.73 3.00
N ASP A 77 -8.81 -22.66 4.19
CA ASP A 77 -8.55 -23.83 5.03
C ASP A 77 -9.66 -24.06 6.09
N GLY A 78 -10.60 -23.10 6.20
CA GLY A 78 -11.70 -23.13 7.17
C GLY A 78 -11.23 -22.96 8.62
N ARG A 79 -10.06 -22.35 8.83
CA ARG A 79 -9.42 -22.16 10.13
C ARG A 79 -8.68 -20.84 10.17
N CYS A 80 -8.56 -20.31 11.37
CA CYS A 80 -7.78 -19.10 11.60
C CYS A 80 -6.28 -19.45 11.86
N ASN A 81 -5.59 -20.00 10.86
CA ASN A 81 -4.22 -20.51 10.97
C ASN A 81 -3.19 -19.65 10.21
N TYR A 82 -2.54 -18.74 10.92
CA TYR A 82 -1.59 -17.76 10.38
C TYR A 82 -0.30 -17.70 11.22
N ASN A 83 0.71 -16.99 10.73
CA ASN A 83 1.95 -16.71 11.48
C ASN A 83 1.73 -15.67 12.58
N ALA A 84 0.93 -14.64 12.30
CA ALA A 84 0.55 -13.61 13.26
C ALA A 84 -0.79 -12.97 12.91
N ARG A 85 -1.49 -12.45 13.91
CA ARG A 85 -2.73 -11.68 13.76
C ARG A 85 -2.73 -10.39 14.55
N LEU A 86 -3.56 -9.47 14.09
CA LEU A 86 -3.99 -8.28 14.80
C LEU A 86 -5.49 -8.11 14.62
N ASP A 87 -6.20 -8.00 15.72
CA ASP A 87 -7.64 -7.74 15.72
C ASP A 87 -7.92 -6.40 15.02
N SER A 88 -8.81 -6.42 14.03
CA SER A 88 -9.17 -5.26 13.24
C SER A 88 -10.35 -4.53 13.87
N THR A 89 -10.22 -3.23 14.07
CA THR A 89 -11.34 -2.38 14.49
C THR A 89 -12.01 -1.74 13.27
N PRO A 90 -13.33 -1.46 13.30
CA PRO A 90 -14.02 -0.83 12.18
C PRO A 90 -13.34 0.47 11.73
N GLY A 91 -12.99 0.57 10.44
CA GLY A 91 -12.31 1.74 9.87
C GLY A 91 -10.80 1.78 10.13
N GLN A 92 -10.22 0.76 10.77
CA GLN A 92 -8.78 0.67 10.95
C GLN A 92 -8.07 0.48 9.61
N ILE A 93 -7.40 1.53 9.18
CA ILE A 93 -6.48 1.48 8.05
C ILE A 93 -5.28 0.62 8.47
N PHE A 94 -4.70 -0.09 7.51
CA PHE A 94 -3.52 -0.93 7.68
C PHE A 94 -2.46 -0.32 8.64
N PRO A 95 -2.18 -0.95 9.79
CA PRO A 95 -1.32 -0.36 10.81
C PRO A 95 0.16 -0.56 10.48
N THR A 96 0.90 0.54 10.41
CA THR A 96 2.36 0.52 10.21
C THR A 96 3.13 0.16 11.47
N SER A 97 2.51 0.22 12.66
CA SER A 97 3.05 -0.28 13.91
C SER A 97 1.91 -0.66 14.85
N ALA A 98 1.94 -1.85 15.43
CA ALA A 98 0.96 -2.32 16.40
C ALA A 98 1.52 -3.51 17.21
N THR A 99 0.83 -3.88 18.28
CA THR A 99 1.11 -5.10 19.04
C THR A 99 0.31 -6.26 18.45
N TRP A 100 0.99 -7.22 17.82
CA TRP A 100 0.40 -8.39 17.18
C TRP A 100 0.48 -9.62 18.09
N ARG A 101 -0.44 -10.56 17.90
CA ARG A 101 -0.31 -11.92 18.44
C ARG A 101 0.43 -12.75 17.40
N MET A 102 1.60 -13.28 17.74
CA MET A 102 2.45 -14.07 16.84
C MET A 102 2.75 -15.44 17.45
N TYR A 103 2.75 -16.48 16.61
CA TYR A 103 3.20 -17.81 17.02
C TYR A 103 4.73 -17.88 17.02
N CYS A 104 5.32 -18.13 18.19
CA CYS A 104 6.75 -18.08 18.42
C CYS A 104 7.36 -19.45 18.76
N GLY A 105 6.82 -20.50 18.15
CA GLY A 105 7.28 -21.88 18.34
C GLY A 105 6.66 -22.55 19.55
N GLU A 106 6.84 -23.86 19.66
CA GLU A 106 6.16 -24.69 20.68
C GLU A 106 6.44 -24.24 22.12
N ALA A 107 7.67 -23.81 22.40
CA ALA A 107 8.07 -23.40 23.74
C ALA A 107 7.38 -22.11 24.23
N ALA A 108 7.09 -21.17 23.31
CA ALA A 108 6.49 -19.89 23.65
C ALA A 108 5.00 -19.81 23.31
N GLY A 109 4.55 -20.57 22.31
CA GLY A 109 3.23 -20.49 21.73
C GLY A 109 2.93 -19.11 21.16
N TRP A 110 1.67 -18.67 21.31
CA TRP A 110 1.22 -17.35 20.90
C TRP A 110 1.63 -16.29 21.92
N VAL A 111 2.43 -15.32 21.50
CA VAL A 111 2.89 -14.20 22.34
C VAL A 111 2.58 -12.86 21.68
N SER A 112 2.57 -11.80 22.48
CA SER A 112 2.39 -10.44 21.97
C SER A 112 3.75 -9.89 21.56
N VAL A 113 3.85 -9.36 20.35
CA VAL A 113 5.07 -8.76 19.78
C VAL A 113 4.72 -7.43 19.13
N ASP A 114 5.57 -6.43 19.31
CA ASP A 114 5.42 -5.16 18.62
C ASP A 114 6.01 -5.28 17.23
N LEU A 115 5.15 -5.38 16.22
CA LEU A 115 5.57 -5.41 14.82
C LEU A 115 5.53 -4.01 14.24
N THR A 116 6.55 -3.69 13.45
CA THR A 116 6.62 -2.47 12.65
C THR A 116 6.75 -2.82 11.18
N LEU A 117 5.83 -2.27 10.37
CA LEU A 117 5.78 -2.32 8.91
C LEU A 117 6.13 -0.93 8.38
N LYS A 118 7.43 -0.66 8.31
CA LYS A 118 7.94 0.64 7.87
C LYS A 118 7.72 0.78 6.36
N GLN A 119 7.02 1.84 5.94
CA GLN A 119 6.96 2.16 4.51
C GLN A 119 8.38 2.44 4.02
N ALA A 120 8.77 1.80 2.92
CA ALA A 120 9.94 2.23 2.19
C ALA A 120 9.65 3.68 1.76
N SER A 121 10.39 4.64 2.30
CA SER A 121 10.26 6.03 1.88
C SER A 121 10.37 6.05 0.37
N ASP A 122 9.35 6.55 -0.30
CA ASP A 122 9.43 6.86 -1.72
C ASP A 122 10.75 7.60 -1.89
N LYS A 123 11.63 7.10 -2.76
CA LYS A 123 12.77 7.92 -3.16
C LYS A 123 12.15 9.17 -3.74
N VAL A 124 12.16 10.26 -2.98
CA VAL A 124 11.78 11.58 -3.48
C VAL A 124 12.58 11.74 -4.77
N PRO A 125 11.95 11.97 -5.94
CA PRO A 125 12.70 12.43 -7.08
C PRO A 125 13.33 13.74 -6.62
N VAL A 126 14.63 13.73 -6.34
CA VAL A 126 15.42 14.97 -6.22
C VAL A 126 15.43 15.52 -7.64
N ALA A 127 14.37 16.26 -7.98
CA ALA A 127 14.37 17.15 -9.10
C ALA A 127 15.35 18.26 -8.75
N GLY A 128 16.62 18.04 -9.11
CA GLY A 128 17.45 19.13 -9.62
C GLY A 128 16.76 19.68 -10.87
N SER A 129 15.68 20.45 -10.67
CA SER A 129 15.14 21.36 -11.67
C SER A 129 16.08 22.56 -11.74
N THR A 130 17.25 22.35 -12.32
CA THR A 130 18.03 23.42 -12.92
C THR A 130 17.33 23.77 -14.23
N VAL A 131 16.26 24.59 -14.15
CA VAL A 131 15.75 25.26 -15.34
C VAL A 131 16.69 26.42 -15.61
N VAL A 132 17.79 26.15 -16.32
CA VAL A 132 18.54 27.17 -17.05
C VAL A 132 18.20 26.97 -18.52
N SER A 133 17.13 27.63 -18.95
CA SER A 133 16.84 27.81 -20.37
C SER A 133 17.90 28.73 -20.97
N SER A 134 18.84 28.15 -21.70
CA SER A 134 19.70 28.88 -22.61
C SER A 134 18.92 29.22 -23.89
N THR A 135 18.43 30.46 -24.00
CA THR A 135 18.03 31.04 -25.28
C THR A 135 19.00 32.16 -25.64
N THR A 136 19.97 31.82 -26.48
CA THR A 136 20.76 32.78 -27.24
C THR A 136 19.96 33.24 -28.45
N ARG A 137 19.66 34.54 -28.54
CA ARG A 137 19.94 35.42 -29.69
C ARG A 137 19.09 36.70 -29.64
N GLY A 138 19.80 37.83 -29.58
CA GLY A 138 19.59 38.95 -30.51
C GLY A 138 18.34 39.80 -30.30
N GLY A 139 18.50 40.90 -29.56
CA GLY A 139 18.59 42.22 -30.19
C GLY A 139 17.35 42.83 -30.85
N ILE A 140 17.11 44.06 -30.38
CA ILE A 140 16.60 45.26 -31.07
C ILE A 140 15.08 45.54 -30.96
N ALA A 141 14.83 46.71 -30.38
CA ALA A 141 13.57 47.37 -30.06
C ALA A 141 12.88 48.02 -31.28
N ALA A 142 11.55 48.21 -31.16
CA ALA A 142 10.70 49.27 -31.73
C ALA A 142 9.23 48.88 -31.40
N SER A 143 8.45 49.54 -30.52
CA SER A 143 7.77 50.85 -30.67
C SER A 143 7.38 51.12 -32.14
N VAL A 144 6.12 51.28 -32.58
CA VAL A 144 5.15 52.31 -32.22
C VAL A 144 3.78 52.01 -32.90
N VAL A 145 2.72 52.67 -32.41
CA VAL A 145 1.46 53.12 -33.07
C VAL A 145 0.30 52.13 -33.25
N ALA A 146 -0.75 52.40 -32.47
CA ALA A 146 -2.15 52.11 -32.78
C ALA A 146 -2.69 53.12 -33.81
N LEU A 147 -3.49 52.66 -34.78
CA LEU A 147 -4.39 53.53 -35.53
C LEU A 147 -5.66 52.77 -35.93
N SER A 148 -6.78 53.21 -35.40
CA SER A 148 -8.14 52.87 -35.81
C SER A 148 -8.47 53.55 -37.15
N LEU A 149 -9.12 52.86 -38.10
CA LEU A 149 -10.31 53.37 -38.79
C LEU A 149 -10.99 52.32 -39.68
N ALA A 150 -12.30 52.50 -39.80
CA ALA A 150 -13.32 51.66 -40.42
C ALA A 150 -13.28 51.59 -41.97
N ILE A 151 -14.13 50.72 -42.54
CA ILE A 151 -15.16 50.95 -43.59
C ILE A 151 -15.62 49.53 -44.06
N MET A 152 -16.82 49.06 -43.71
CA MET A 152 -18.15 49.22 -44.35
C MET A 152 -18.39 48.34 -45.62
N ARG A 153 -19.52 47.59 -45.58
CA ARG A 153 -20.37 47.13 -46.72
C ARG A 153 -19.77 45.97 -47.58
N THR A 154 -20.47 44.92 -48.01
CA THR A 154 -21.92 44.63 -48.18
C THR A 154 -22.17 43.14 -48.54
N LEU A 155 -23.42 42.69 -48.31
CA LEU A 155 -24.27 41.81 -49.16
C LEU A 155 -24.19 40.27 -49.11
N LEU A 156 -25.41 39.71 -49.28
CA LEU A 156 -25.87 38.33 -49.51
C LEU A 156 -26.28 37.60 -48.21
N ALA A 157 -27.54 37.23 -47.96
CA ALA A 157 -28.79 37.22 -48.74
C ALA A 157 -29.99 37.30 -47.79
#